data_AF-A0A645HMG5-F1
#
_entry.id   AF-A0A645HMG5-F1
#
_cell.length_a   1.000
_cell.length_b   1.000
_cell.length_c   1.000
_cell.angle_alpha   90.00
_cell.angle_beta   90.00
_cell.angle_gamma   90.00
#
_symmetry.space_group_name_H-M   'P 1'
#
loop_
_entity.id
_entity.type
_entity.pdbx_description
1 polymer ?
#
loop_
_entity_poly.entity_id
_entity_poly.type
_entity_poly.pdbx_seq_one_letter_code
_entity_poly.pdbx_strand_id
1 'polypeptide(L)'
;MLLLHGNTVSPLCTWFDVVIFGEEWTTTSDYRTLTPELFQLSNMGTGQLGPVVSFFAGLLYAQYPTARESSVTQSEVFGLSLIHNEYPYSGNAIELPGLQMLWRATESFGTDAPDSEWIPYWRNPASDYPGGVAVSSYRKPDGRELLVLFNPAYREAEYDLSRWKQIRNAMDDNREVPEKRLRIEPRGFRLYLAE
;
A
#
# COMPACT_ATOMS: atom_id res chain seq x y z
N MET A 1 13.04 29.22 9.84
CA MET A 1 11.59 29.51 9.78
C MET A 1 11.12 29.05 8.41
N LEU A 2 10.59 27.83 8.31
CA LEU A 2 10.05 27.30 7.07
C LEU A 2 8.54 27.54 7.11
N LEU A 3 8.09 28.56 6.37
CA LEU A 3 6.67 28.79 6.14
C LEU A 3 6.26 27.92 4.94
N LEU A 4 5.42 26.92 5.20
CA LEU A 4 4.76 26.13 4.16
C LEU A 4 3.49 26.90 3.74
N HIS A 5 3.51 27.56 2.59
CA HIS A 5 2.29 28.11 1.97
C HIS A 5 1.72 27.09 0.98
N GLY A 6 0.94 26.16 1.51
CA GLY A 6 0.15 25.19 0.76
C GLY A 6 -0.79 24.47 1.73
N ASN A 7 -2.02 24.17 1.30
CA ASN A 7 -2.93 23.31 2.05
C ASN A 7 -2.19 22.01 2.43
N THR A 8 -2.44 21.42 3.60
CA THR A 8 -1.90 20.13 4.07
C THR A 8 -2.09 18.96 3.09
N VAL A 9 -2.87 19.17 2.02
CA VAL A 9 -3.01 18.32 0.83
C VAL A 9 -1.82 18.42 -0.17
N SER A 10 -0.94 19.41 -0.06
CA SER A 10 0.12 19.68 -1.07
C SER A 10 1.20 18.59 -1.18
N PRO A 11 1.63 17.90 -0.10
CA PRO A 11 2.50 16.72 -0.21
C PRO A 11 1.78 15.48 -0.78
N LEU A 12 0.44 15.47 -0.81
CA LEU A 12 -0.35 14.38 -1.37
C LEU A 12 -0.56 14.55 -2.88
N CYS A 13 -0.48 15.79 -3.38
CA CYS A 13 -0.31 16.10 -4.81
C CYS A 13 1.10 15.78 -5.32
N THR A 14 2.05 15.46 -4.44
CA THR A 14 3.49 15.44 -4.75
C THR A 14 3.96 14.15 -5.47
N TRP A 15 3.04 13.24 -5.80
CA TRP A 15 3.28 12.20 -6.81
C TRP A 15 3.12 12.71 -8.24
N PHE A 16 2.48 13.88 -8.41
CA PHE A 16 2.44 14.66 -9.65
C PHE A 16 3.52 15.74 -9.72
N ASP A 17 4.38 15.84 -8.71
CA ASP A 17 5.13 17.08 -8.47
C ASP A 17 6.52 16.82 -7.91
N VAL A 18 7.41 16.24 -8.73
CA VAL A 18 8.86 16.33 -8.48
C VAL A 18 9.59 16.66 -9.78
N VAL A 19 9.33 17.87 -10.29
CA VAL A 19 10.36 18.69 -10.93
C VAL A 19 10.21 20.10 -10.36
N ILE A 20 10.99 20.42 -9.32
CA ILE A 20 11.05 21.81 -8.83
C ILE A 20 12.00 22.58 -9.75
N PHE A 21 11.49 22.96 -10.93
CA PHE A 21 12.00 24.08 -11.72
C PHE A 21 10.87 25.11 -11.83
N GLY A 22 10.72 25.95 -10.80
CA GLY A 22 9.89 27.15 -10.84
C GLY A 22 8.42 26.91 -11.21
N GLU A 23 7.58 26.59 -10.22
CA GLU A 23 6.10 26.68 -10.30
C GLU A 23 5.40 25.88 -11.42
N GLU A 24 6.10 24.99 -12.11
CA GLU A 24 5.52 24.10 -13.12
C GLU A 24 5.16 22.74 -12.52
N TRP A 25 3.92 22.30 -12.73
CA TRP A 25 3.50 20.93 -12.49
C TRP A 25 4.06 20.05 -13.60
N THR A 26 5.01 19.17 -13.29
CA THR A 26 5.55 18.23 -14.30
C THR A 26 5.51 16.79 -13.79
N THR A 27 5.05 15.88 -14.64
CA THR A 27 4.96 14.46 -14.34
C THR A 27 6.37 13.85 -14.20
N THR A 28 6.63 13.11 -13.12
CA THR A 28 7.82 12.25 -13.10
C THR A 28 7.69 11.21 -14.22
N SER A 29 8.71 11.10 -15.06
CA SER A 29 8.78 10.08 -16.12
C SER A 29 9.08 8.69 -15.58
N ASP A 30 9.50 8.61 -14.31
CA ASP A 30 9.91 7.38 -13.64
C ASP A 30 9.48 7.40 -12.16
N TYR A 31 8.59 6.47 -11.82
CA TYR A 31 8.08 6.31 -10.46
C TYR A 31 8.93 5.36 -9.60
N ARG A 32 10.07 4.85 -10.13
CA ARG A 32 11.02 3.99 -9.41
C ARG A 32 11.67 4.63 -8.19
N THR A 33 11.54 5.95 -8.03
CA THR A 33 12.05 6.71 -6.89
C THR A 33 11.14 6.65 -5.66
N LEU A 34 9.92 6.09 -5.78
CA LEU A 34 8.98 5.99 -4.65
C LEU A 34 9.33 4.78 -3.76
N THR A 35 10.24 5.02 -2.81
CA THR A 35 10.55 4.08 -1.73
C THR A 35 9.49 4.15 -0.62
N PRO A 36 9.33 3.09 0.20
CA PRO A 36 8.48 3.14 1.38
C PRO A 36 8.78 4.34 2.30
N GLU A 37 10.04 4.72 2.49
CA GLU A 37 10.42 5.87 3.33
C GLU A 37 9.95 7.20 2.73
N LEU A 38 10.07 7.37 1.41
CA LEU A 38 9.58 8.58 0.75
C LEU A 38 8.06 8.68 0.89
N PHE A 39 7.35 7.55 0.72
CA PHE A 39 5.90 7.49 0.94
C PHE A 39 5.55 7.82 2.39
N GLN A 40 6.25 7.23 3.36
CA GLN A 40 6.05 7.49 4.78
C GLN A 40 6.20 8.98 5.10
N LEU A 41 7.28 9.62 4.60
CA LEU A 41 7.52 11.06 4.79
C LEU A 41 6.38 11.91 4.23
N SER A 42 5.85 11.58 3.05
CA SER A 42 4.69 12.26 2.47
C SER A 42 3.41 12.04 3.29
N ASN A 43 3.29 10.89 3.94
CA ASN A 43 2.10 10.50 4.71
C ASN A 43 2.13 10.96 6.19
N MET A 44 3.25 11.48 6.69
CA MET A 44 3.37 11.92 8.10
C MET A 44 2.37 13.03 8.52
N GLY A 45 1.66 13.66 7.57
CA GLY A 45 0.63 14.67 7.82
C GLY A 45 -0.82 14.17 7.88
N THR A 46 -1.13 12.92 7.49
CA THR A 46 -2.53 12.43 7.35
C THR A 46 -3.20 12.08 8.68
N GLY A 47 -2.42 11.73 9.71
CA GLY A 47 -2.95 11.36 11.02
C GLY A 47 -3.80 12.43 11.73
N GLN A 48 -3.74 13.70 11.28
CA GLN A 48 -4.56 14.80 11.80
C GLN A 48 -5.85 15.06 11.01
N LEU A 49 -5.98 14.52 9.79
CA LEU A 49 -7.08 14.80 8.86
C LEU A 49 -8.05 13.62 8.69
N GLY A 50 -7.77 12.48 9.34
CA GLY A 50 -8.48 11.22 9.13
C GLY A 50 -8.02 10.52 7.84
N PRO A 51 -8.60 9.36 7.46
CA PRO A 51 -8.27 8.60 6.26
C PRO A 51 -8.63 9.31 4.94
N VAL A 52 -8.92 10.60 5.01
CA VAL A 52 -9.25 11.43 3.87
C VAL A 52 -7.91 11.71 3.18
N VAL A 53 -7.87 11.46 1.87
CA VAL A 53 -6.82 11.85 0.93
C VAL A 53 -5.77 10.77 0.59
N SER A 54 -6.16 9.50 0.41
CA SER A 54 -5.39 8.55 -0.40
C SER A 54 -5.78 8.65 -1.89
N PHE A 55 -5.34 9.72 -2.57
CA PHE A 55 -5.63 10.02 -3.99
C PHE A 55 -4.79 9.22 -5.01
N PHE A 56 -4.22 8.08 -4.62
CA PHE A 56 -3.18 7.43 -5.43
C PHE A 56 -3.70 6.56 -6.58
N ALA A 57 -4.85 5.91 -6.44
CA ALA A 57 -5.31 4.97 -7.47
C ALA A 57 -5.96 5.68 -8.68
N GLY A 58 -6.70 6.77 -8.43
CA GLY A 58 -7.53 7.42 -9.46
C GLY A 58 -6.77 8.17 -10.55
N LEU A 59 -5.63 8.81 -10.23
CA LEU A 59 -5.02 9.78 -11.15
C LEU A 59 -4.00 9.15 -12.12
N LEU A 60 -3.46 7.97 -11.85
CA LEU A 60 -2.50 7.31 -12.75
C LEU A 60 -3.13 6.87 -14.08
N TYR A 61 -4.36 6.38 -14.06
CA TYR A 61 -4.93 5.71 -15.23
C TYR A 61 -5.75 6.64 -16.14
N ALA A 62 -6.25 7.76 -15.63
CA ALA A 62 -7.41 8.39 -16.27
C ALA A 62 -7.13 9.59 -17.17
N GLN A 63 -6.07 10.40 -17.00
CA GLN A 63 -6.07 11.74 -17.62
C GLN A 63 -4.74 12.28 -18.18
N TYR A 64 -3.61 11.59 -18.06
CA TYR A 64 -2.33 12.10 -18.58
C TYR A 64 -1.74 11.20 -19.68
N PRO A 65 -1.48 11.72 -20.90
CA PRO A 65 -0.90 10.95 -22.00
C PRO A 65 0.41 10.21 -21.66
N THR A 66 1.23 10.78 -20.77
CA THR A 66 2.50 10.17 -20.31
C THR A 66 2.30 9.06 -19.29
N ALA A 67 1.20 9.07 -18.53
CA ALA A 67 0.90 8.01 -17.57
C ALA A 67 0.49 6.70 -18.25
N ARG A 68 0.04 6.74 -19.51
CA ARG A 68 -0.19 5.55 -20.35
C ARG A 68 1.09 4.74 -20.58
N GLU A 69 2.25 5.38 -20.51
CA GLU A 69 3.57 4.75 -20.66
C GLU A 69 4.19 4.40 -19.31
N SER A 70 3.51 4.72 -18.19
CA SER A 70 3.97 4.41 -16.85
C SER A 70 3.92 2.90 -16.58
N SER A 71 4.95 2.38 -15.90
CA SER A 71 5.02 1.00 -15.43
C SER A 71 4.38 0.78 -14.06
N VAL A 72 3.77 1.80 -13.47
CA VAL A 72 3.14 1.70 -12.15
C VAL A 72 1.89 0.85 -12.21
N THR A 73 1.78 -0.11 -11.31
CA THR A 73 0.64 -1.04 -11.27
C THR A 73 -0.34 -0.69 -10.15
N GLN A 74 -1.57 -1.19 -10.26
CA GLN A 74 -2.55 -1.08 -9.18
C GLN A 74 -2.07 -1.79 -7.90
N SER A 75 -1.35 -2.92 -8.04
CA SER A 75 -0.72 -3.63 -6.93
C SER A 75 0.31 -2.78 -6.20
N GLU A 76 1.08 -1.97 -6.93
CA GLU A 76 2.07 -1.05 -6.35
C GLU A 76 1.40 0.02 -5.49
N VAL A 77 0.31 0.61 -6.01
CA VAL A 77 -0.48 1.61 -5.27
C VAL A 77 -1.07 1.00 -4.00
N PHE A 78 -1.76 -0.13 -4.12
CA PHE A 78 -2.39 -0.78 -2.97
C PHE A 78 -1.37 -1.24 -1.93
N GLY A 79 -0.28 -1.86 -2.39
CA GLY A 79 0.79 -2.32 -1.52
C GLY A 79 1.41 -1.19 -0.72
N LEU A 80 1.79 -0.08 -1.37
CA LEU A 80 2.38 1.07 -0.69
C LEU A 80 1.43 1.75 0.28
N SER A 81 0.16 1.95 -0.07
CA SER A 81 -0.82 2.54 0.85
C SER A 81 -1.05 1.65 2.07
N LEU A 82 -1.32 0.37 1.86
CA LEU A 82 -1.72 -0.54 2.94
C LEU A 82 -0.58 -0.85 3.91
N ILE A 83 0.68 -0.92 3.44
CA ILE A 83 1.81 -1.10 4.37
C ILE A 83 2.02 0.13 5.28
N HIS A 84 1.36 1.25 5.01
CA HIS A 84 1.36 2.48 5.82
C HIS A 84 0.03 2.75 6.54
N ASN A 85 -0.87 1.77 6.63
CA ASN A 85 -2.21 1.90 7.23
C ASN A 85 -3.16 2.83 6.46
N GLU A 86 -2.94 3.02 5.16
CA GLU A 86 -3.77 3.89 4.34
C GLU A 86 -4.68 3.10 3.40
N TYR A 87 -5.94 3.51 3.31
CA TYR A 87 -6.91 2.89 2.41
C TYR A 87 -6.88 3.57 1.05
N PRO A 88 -6.60 2.85 -0.05
CA PRO A 88 -6.64 3.44 -1.38
C PRO A 88 -8.07 3.88 -1.72
N TYR A 89 -8.21 5.10 -2.24
CA TYR A 89 -9.45 5.59 -2.85
C TYR A 89 -9.25 5.74 -4.36
N SER A 90 -10.24 5.31 -5.14
CA SER A 90 -10.29 5.56 -6.58
C SER A 90 -11.63 6.14 -7.01
N GLY A 91 -11.57 7.07 -7.96
CA GLY A 91 -12.72 7.55 -8.72
C GLY A 91 -13.00 6.79 -10.02
N ASN A 92 -12.18 5.79 -10.36
CA ASN A 92 -12.27 5.07 -11.63
C ASN A 92 -13.08 3.78 -11.51
N ALA A 93 -14.10 3.63 -12.37
CA ALA A 93 -15.00 2.48 -12.36
C ALA A 93 -14.29 1.13 -12.59
N ILE A 94 -13.18 1.11 -13.34
CA ILE A 94 -12.43 -0.11 -13.65
C ILE A 94 -11.75 -0.72 -12.41
N GLU A 95 -11.49 0.10 -11.40
CA GLU A 95 -10.76 -0.29 -10.20
C GLU A 95 -11.69 -0.70 -9.06
N LEU A 96 -12.99 -0.41 -9.20
CA LEU A 96 -14.02 -0.69 -8.18
C LEU A 96 -14.08 -2.17 -7.76
N PRO A 97 -13.98 -3.17 -8.66
CA PRO A 97 -14.03 -4.57 -8.22
C PRO A 97 -12.88 -4.94 -7.28
N GLY A 98 -11.64 -4.54 -7.62
CA GLY A 98 -10.47 -4.79 -6.78
C GLY A 98 -10.54 -4.06 -5.44
N LEU A 99 -11.02 -2.81 -5.45
CA LEU A 99 -11.26 -2.04 -4.23
C LEU A 99 -12.34 -2.67 -3.35
N GLN A 100 -13.42 -3.18 -3.93
CA GLN A 100 -14.47 -3.87 -3.18
C GLN A 100 -13.95 -5.14 -2.51
N MET A 101 -13.09 -5.91 -3.18
CA MET A 101 -12.45 -7.09 -2.58
C MET A 101 -11.59 -6.69 -1.39
N LEU A 102 -10.79 -5.61 -1.53
CA LEU A 102 -9.96 -5.08 -0.45
C LEU A 102 -10.79 -4.59 0.74
N TRP A 103 -11.80 -3.76 0.49
CA TRP A 103 -12.66 -3.22 1.54
C TRP A 103 -13.41 -4.32 2.27
N ARG A 104 -13.94 -5.32 1.55
CA ARG A 104 -14.58 -6.49 2.17
C ARG A 104 -13.61 -7.26 3.04
N ALA A 105 -12.37 -7.46 2.61
CA ALA A 105 -11.36 -8.16 3.38
C ALA A 105 -11.02 -7.42 4.69
N THR A 106 -10.81 -6.10 4.61
CA THR A 106 -10.48 -5.26 5.77
C THR A 106 -11.66 -5.12 6.74
N GLU A 107 -12.87 -4.92 6.20
CA GLU A 107 -14.12 -4.84 6.99
C GLU A 107 -14.42 -6.17 7.68
N SER A 108 -14.31 -7.30 6.96
CA SER A 108 -14.57 -8.63 7.53
C SER A 108 -13.58 -9.00 8.64
N PHE A 109 -12.33 -8.53 8.55
CA PHE A 109 -11.36 -8.67 9.62
C PHE A 109 -11.64 -7.72 10.79
N GLY A 110 -12.21 -6.55 10.52
CA GLY A 110 -12.44 -5.48 11.48
C GLY A 110 -11.17 -4.72 11.81
N THR A 111 -10.47 -4.24 10.77
CA THR A 111 -9.21 -3.46 10.88
C THR A 111 -9.37 -2.15 11.65
N ASP A 112 -10.57 -1.56 11.63
CA ASP A 112 -10.97 -0.34 12.33
C ASP A 112 -11.53 -0.58 13.74
N ALA A 113 -11.72 -1.84 14.13
CA ALA A 113 -12.24 -2.17 15.43
C ALA A 113 -11.26 -1.74 16.55
N PRO A 114 -11.75 -1.33 17.73
CA PRO A 114 -10.89 -0.83 18.82
C PRO A 114 -9.84 -1.81 19.34
N ASP A 115 -10.04 -3.11 19.11
CA ASP A 115 -9.17 -4.20 19.53
C ASP A 115 -8.18 -4.64 18.43
N SER A 116 -8.21 -4.01 17.27
CA SER A 116 -7.31 -4.24 16.14
C SER A 116 -6.07 -3.36 16.28
N GLU A 117 -4.90 -3.97 16.45
CA GLU A 117 -3.62 -3.26 16.48
C GLU A 117 -2.98 -3.28 15.09
N TRP A 118 -2.68 -2.11 14.53
CA TRP A 118 -1.86 -2.02 13.32
C TRP A 118 -0.36 -2.02 13.67
N ILE A 119 0.38 -2.91 13.03
CA ILE A 119 1.82 -3.14 13.20
C ILE A 119 2.52 -2.77 11.89
N PRO A 120 3.33 -1.70 11.86
CA PRO A 120 4.01 -1.27 10.66
C PRO A 120 5.18 -2.19 10.29
N TYR A 121 5.52 -2.25 8.99
CA TYR A 121 6.59 -3.09 8.46
C TYR A 121 7.99 -2.82 9.04
N TRP A 122 8.27 -1.62 9.56
CA TRP A 122 9.55 -1.32 10.23
C TRP A 122 9.59 -1.78 11.71
N ARG A 123 8.48 -2.30 12.25
CA ARG A 123 8.41 -2.92 13.59
C ARG A 123 7.92 -4.36 13.55
N ASN A 124 7.44 -4.84 12.40
CA ASN A 124 6.88 -6.16 12.26
C ASN A 124 7.99 -7.22 12.14
N PRO A 125 8.08 -8.21 13.04
CA PRO A 125 9.08 -9.27 12.96
C PRO A 125 8.92 -10.19 11.75
N ALA A 126 7.81 -10.10 11.00
CA ALA A 126 7.63 -10.80 9.72
C ALA A 126 8.34 -10.10 8.55
N SER A 127 8.66 -8.83 8.70
CA SER A 127 9.13 -8.00 7.60
C SER A 127 10.61 -8.25 7.33
N ASP A 128 10.95 -8.49 6.07
CA ASP A 128 12.33 -8.64 5.60
C ASP A 128 12.88 -7.32 4.99
N TYR A 129 12.13 -6.22 5.13
CA TYR A 129 12.52 -4.92 4.62
C TYR A 129 13.81 -4.38 5.31
N PRO A 130 14.78 -3.78 4.59
CA PRO A 130 14.79 -3.43 3.15
C PRO A 130 15.29 -4.53 2.20
N GLY A 131 15.68 -5.70 2.72
CA GLY A 131 16.28 -6.78 1.94
C GLY A 131 15.27 -7.62 1.12
N GLY A 132 14.00 -7.60 1.51
CA GLY A 132 12.94 -8.41 0.92
C GLY A 132 11.55 -7.78 1.02
N VAL A 133 10.56 -8.61 1.32
CA VAL A 133 9.15 -8.21 1.38
C VAL A 133 8.88 -7.38 2.63
N ALA A 134 8.27 -6.21 2.45
CA ALA A 134 7.76 -5.40 3.54
C ALA A 134 6.43 -5.98 4.02
N VAL A 135 6.31 -6.22 5.32
CA VAL A 135 5.11 -6.83 5.91
C VAL A 135 4.55 -5.96 7.03
N SER A 136 3.42 -5.31 6.78
CA SER A 136 2.60 -4.72 7.84
C SER A 136 1.48 -5.69 8.19
N SER A 137 0.92 -5.60 9.40
CA SER A 137 -0.23 -6.42 9.77
C SER A 137 -1.20 -5.71 10.69
N TYR A 138 -2.46 -6.12 10.64
CA TYR A 138 -3.41 -5.87 11.72
C TYR A 138 -3.49 -7.13 12.57
N ARG A 139 -3.49 -6.98 13.89
CA ARG A 139 -3.51 -8.11 14.83
C ARG A 139 -4.66 -7.99 15.82
N LYS A 140 -5.35 -9.10 16.04
CA LYS A 140 -6.43 -9.24 17.03
C LYS A 140 -5.93 -9.87 18.33
N PRO A 141 -6.65 -9.71 19.45
CA PRO A 141 -6.25 -10.30 20.75
C PRO A 141 -6.23 -11.84 20.75
N ASP A 142 -7.00 -12.46 19.86
CA ASP A 142 -7.05 -13.92 19.67
C ASP A 142 -5.87 -14.46 18.84
N GLY A 143 -4.96 -13.60 18.39
CA GLY A 143 -3.77 -13.95 17.63
C GLY A 143 -3.96 -13.97 16.11
N ARG A 144 -5.17 -13.74 15.59
CA ARG A 144 -5.39 -13.63 14.15
C ARG A 144 -4.74 -12.38 13.58
N GLU A 145 -4.14 -12.51 12.40
CA GLU A 145 -3.48 -11.42 11.69
C GLU A 145 -4.06 -11.23 10.27
N LEU A 146 -4.27 -9.98 9.87
CA LEU A 146 -4.41 -9.61 8.46
C LEU A 146 -3.07 -9.07 7.98
N LEU A 147 -2.40 -9.83 7.12
CA LEU A 147 -1.06 -9.55 6.61
C LEU A 147 -1.12 -8.77 5.30
N VAL A 148 -0.40 -7.65 5.27
CA VAL A 148 -0.15 -6.84 4.08
C VAL A 148 1.28 -7.10 3.63
N LEU A 149 1.45 -7.88 2.57
CA LEU A 149 2.76 -8.19 1.99
C LEU A 149 2.96 -7.32 0.75
N PHE A 150 4.04 -6.56 0.72
CA PHE A 150 4.42 -5.75 -0.43
C PHE A 150 5.89 -5.99 -0.78
N ASN A 151 6.19 -6.26 -2.04
CA ASN A 151 7.56 -6.32 -2.53
C ASN A 151 8.00 -4.94 -3.04
N PRO A 152 8.78 -4.15 -2.27
CA PRO A 152 9.20 -2.83 -2.72
C PRO A 152 10.28 -2.89 -3.82
N ALA A 153 10.86 -4.06 -4.11
CA ALA A 153 11.90 -4.18 -5.11
C ALA A 153 11.32 -4.28 -6.53
N TYR A 154 12.12 -3.85 -7.53
CA TYR A 154 11.84 -4.04 -8.96
C TYR A 154 12.32 -5.41 -9.48
N ARG A 155 12.41 -6.41 -8.58
CA ARG A 155 12.74 -7.81 -8.88
C ARG A 155 11.83 -8.72 -8.05
N GLU A 156 11.61 -9.95 -8.52
CA GLU A 156 10.83 -10.94 -7.77
C GLU A 156 11.47 -11.20 -6.39
N ALA A 157 10.63 -11.41 -5.38
CA ALA A 157 11.05 -11.78 -4.04
C ALA A 157 10.35 -13.09 -3.63
N GLU A 158 11.07 -13.96 -2.93
CA GLU A 158 10.48 -15.10 -2.25
C GLU A 158 10.16 -14.74 -0.81
N TYR A 159 9.04 -15.24 -0.29
CA TYR A 159 8.62 -15.02 1.09
C TYR A 159 8.05 -16.30 1.70
N ASP A 160 8.46 -16.60 2.94
CA ASP A 160 8.11 -17.83 3.64
C ASP A 160 7.03 -17.56 4.70
N LEU A 161 5.84 -18.10 4.46
CA LEU A 161 4.67 -18.06 5.34
C LEU A 161 4.63 -19.20 6.37
N SER A 162 5.67 -20.02 6.49
CA SER A 162 5.69 -21.18 7.40
C SER A 162 5.51 -20.83 8.87
N ARG A 163 5.75 -19.57 9.27
CA ARG A 163 5.53 -19.11 10.65
C ARG A 163 4.06 -19.17 11.10
N TRP A 164 3.11 -19.16 10.17
CA TRP A 164 1.68 -19.28 10.46
C TRP A 164 1.19 -20.69 10.16
N LYS A 165 0.24 -21.16 10.97
CA LYS A 165 -0.32 -22.51 10.81
C LYS A 165 -1.25 -22.53 9.62
N GLN A 166 -2.15 -21.54 9.54
CA GLN A 166 -3.12 -21.41 8.47
C GLN A 166 -2.99 -20.04 7.79
N ILE A 167 -3.01 -20.03 6.45
CA ILE A 167 -3.01 -18.82 5.64
C ILE A 167 -4.12 -18.91 4.60
N ARG A 168 -4.88 -17.84 4.44
CA ARG A 168 -5.95 -17.71 3.44
C ARG A 168 -5.81 -16.42 2.65
N ASN A 169 -6.07 -16.46 1.36
CA ASN A 169 -6.08 -15.28 0.50
C ASN A 169 -7.31 -14.42 0.82
N ALA A 170 -7.10 -13.28 1.46
CA ALA A 170 -8.19 -12.41 1.89
C ALA A 170 -8.92 -11.75 0.70
N MET A 171 -8.29 -11.73 -0.47
CA MET A 171 -8.86 -11.18 -1.71
C MET A 171 -9.56 -12.26 -2.56
N ASP A 172 -9.37 -13.55 -2.31
CA ASP A 172 -9.95 -14.64 -3.12
C ASP A 172 -10.85 -15.54 -2.27
N ASP A 173 -11.95 -14.99 -1.76
CA ASP A 173 -12.95 -15.66 -0.93
C ASP A 173 -12.36 -16.46 0.26
N ASN A 174 -11.25 -15.98 0.84
CA ASN A 174 -10.51 -16.67 1.90
C ASN A 174 -10.09 -18.10 1.53
N ARG A 175 -9.78 -18.37 0.27
CA ARG A 175 -9.20 -19.65 -0.15
C ARG A 175 -7.87 -19.89 0.52
N GLU A 176 -7.67 -21.12 0.98
CA GLU A 176 -6.41 -21.55 1.59
C GLU A 176 -5.26 -21.45 0.59
N VAL A 177 -4.13 -20.93 1.06
CA VAL A 177 -2.92 -20.82 0.24
C VAL A 177 -2.19 -22.17 0.25
N PRO A 178 -2.09 -22.87 -0.88
CA PRO A 178 -1.55 -24.24 -0.91
C PRO A 178 -0.04 -24.29 -0.65
N GLU A 179 0.69 -23.24 -1.03
CA GLU A 179 2.13 -23.15 -0.91
C GLU A 179 2.53 -22.10 0.13
N LYS A 180 3.31 -22.51 1.13
CA LYS A 180 3.79 -21.57 2.16
C LYS A 180 5.00 -20.75 1.71
N ARG A 181 5.64 -21.09 0.59
CA ARG A 181 6.67 -20.25 -0.03
C ARG A 181 6.09 -19.58 -1.25
N LEU A 182 6.02 -18.26 -1.21
CA LEU A 182 5.41 -17.47 -2.26
C LEU A 182 6.46 -16.71 -3.04
N ARG A 183 6.24 -16.61 -4.34
CA ARG A 183 6.88 -15.60 -5.19
C ARG A 183 5.98 -14.38 -5.24
N ILE A 184 6.54 -13.23 -4.93
CA ILE A 184 5.88 -11.94 -5.03
C ILE A 184 6.54 -11.18 -6.16
N GLU A 185 5.72 -10.78 -7.15
CA GLU A 185 6.20 -10.06 -8.32
C GLU A 185 6.90 -8.75 -7.91
N PRO A 186 7.77 -8.18 -8.78
CA PRO A 186 8.25 -6.82 -8.61
C PRO A 186 7.10 -5.85 -8.30
N ARG A 187 7.20 -5.07 -7.22
CA ARG A 187 6.14 -4.13 -6.80
C ARG A 187 4.77 -4.81 -6.57
N GLY A 188 4.78 -6.12 -6.35
CA GLY A 188 3.60 -6.94 -6.11
C GLY A 188 3.08 -6.80 -4.68
N PHE A 189 1.76 -6.90 -4.55
CA PHE A 189 1.04 -6.85 -3.29
C PHE A 189 0.24 -8.15 -3.08
N ARG A 190 0.13 -8.58 -1.83
CA ARG A 190 -0.77 -9.66 -1.38
C ARG A 190 -1.39 -9.31 -0.02
N LEU A 191 -2.64 -9.75 0.17
CA LEU A 191 -3.37 -9.64 1.42
C LEU A 191 -3.77 -11.02 1.91
N TYR A 192 -3.36 -11.39 3.12
CA TYR A 192 -3.61 -12.71 3.67
C TYR A 192 -4.24 -12.63 5.06
N LEU A 193 -5.18 -13.52 5.34
CA LEU A 193 -5.62 -13.83 6.70
C LEU A 193 -4.72 -14.95 7.25
N ALA A 194 -4.24 -14.80 8.48
CA ALA A 194 -3.28 -15.70 9.09
C ALA A 194 -3.65 -16.06 10.54
N GLU A 195 -3.46 -17.34 10.88
CA GLU A 195 -3.72 -17.95 12.20
C GLU A 195 -2.58 -18.89 12.65
#